data_AF-A0A2N1M1Q7-F1
#
_entry.id   AF-A0A2N1M1Q7-F1
#
_cell.length_a   1.000
_cell.length_b   1.000
_cell.length_c   1.000
_cell.angle_alpha   90.00
_cell.angle_beta   90.00
_cell.angle_gamma   90.00
#
_symmetry.space_group_name_H-M   'P 1'
#
loop_
_entity.id
_entity.type
_entity.pdbx_description
1 polymer ?
#
loop_
_entity_poly.entity_id
_entity_poly.type
_entity_poly.pdbx_seq_one_letter_code
_entity_poly.pdbx_strand_id
1 'polypeptide(L)'
;MSSTQCRESMNNLMKIYMDASTSMSRFLNAFESALDSKRQNIEFIKYKETMLNIIYKTINPFEKQAASILTIYALKKFQEQLLKSSCYKILILQGTELNLKVFHVTRFETSSGRIVEYNLLDE
;
A
#
# COMPACT_ATOMS: atom_id res chain seq x y z
N MET A 1 17.01 45.63 13.35
CA MET A 1 15.56 45.35 13.24
C MET A 1 14.87 46.18 14.31
N SER A 2 14.22 47.27 13.91
CA SER A 2 13.64 48.25 14.83
C SER A 2 12.41 47.67 15.51
N SER A 3 12.19 47.97 16.79
CA SER A 3 10.98 47.61 17.56
C SER A 3 9.68 47.98 16.83
N THR A 4 9.73 49.00 15.96
CA THR A 4 8.64 49.42 15.07
C THR A 4 8.22 48.35 14.06
N GLN A 5 9.16 47.63 13.43
CA GLN A 5 8.84 46.58 12.43
C GLN A 5 8.12 45.39 13.06
N CYS A 6 8.50 45.02 14.29
CA CYS A 6 7.83 43.95 15.02
C CYS A 6 6.41 44.38 15.41
N ARG A 7 6.26 45.65 15.83
CA ARG A 7 4.96 46.24 16.16
C ARG A 7 4.03 46.29 14.93
N GLU A 8 4.54 46.71 13.78
CA GLU A 8 3.80 46.74 12.51
C GLU A 8 3.39 45.34 12.05
N SER A 9 4.28 44.35 12.18
CA SER A 9 3.99 42.94 11.88
C SER A 9 2.89 42.36 12.79
N MET A 10 2.97 42.59 14.10
CA MET A 10 1.94 42.18 15.06
C MET A 10 0.59 42.86 14.79
N ASN A 11 0.62 44.14 14.41
CA ASN A 11 -0.59 44.89 14.10
C ASN A 11 -1.26 44.40 12.80
N ASN A 12 -0.45 44.00 11.81
CA ASN A 12 -0.95 43.42 10.57
C ASN A 12 -1.54 42.03 10.78
N LEU A 13 -0.88 41.18 11.58
CA LEU A 13 -1.41 39.87 11.96
C LEU A 13 -2.73 40.01 12.72
N MET A 14 -2.81 40.92 13.69
CA MET A 14 -4.06 41.22 14.38
C MET A 14 -5.14 41.71 13.42
N LYS A 15 -4.85 42.60 12.47
CA LYS A 15 -5.84 43.08 11.48
C LYS A 15 -6.41 41.95 10.61
N ILE A 16 -5.58 40.99 10.19
CA ILE A 16 -6.02 39.88 9.33
C ILE A 16 -6.95 38.91 10.08
N TYR A 17 -6.76 38.74 11.39
CA TYR A 17 -7.54 37.79 12.20
C TYR A 17 -8.67 38.43 13.03
N MET A 18 -8.59 39.74 13.28
CA MET A 18 -9.56 40.54 14.03
C MET A 18 -10.46 41.39 13.12
N ASP A 19 -10.57 41.04 11.83
CA ASP A 19 -11.61 41.61 11.00
C ASP A 19 -12.96 41.24 11.63
N ALA A 20 -13.76 42.26 11.97
CA ALA A 20 -14.96 42.14 12.79
C ALA A 20 -16.06 41.22 12.20
N SER A 21 -15.86 40.69 10.99
CA SER A 21 -16.72 39.72 10.31
C SER A 21 -16.47 38.27 10.70
N THR A 22 -15.32 37.92 11.26
CA THR A 22 -15.03 36.56 11.74
C THR A 22 -15.08 36.53 13.26
N SER A 23 -16.15 35.94 13.80
CA SER A 23 -16.28 35.71 15.24
C SER A 23 -15.05 34.96 15.76
N MET A 24 -14.50 35.37 16.91
CA MET A 24 -13.37 34.69 17.58
C MET A 24 -13.57 33.17 17.71
N SER A 25 -14.83 32.73 17.90
CA SER A 25 -15.21 31.32 17.90
C SER A 25 -14.86 30.59 16.59
N ARG A 26 -15.06 31.22 15.42
CA ARG A 26 -14.67 30.65 14.12
C ARG A 26 -13.15 30.48 14.01
N PHE A 27 -12.38 31.45 14.51
CA PHE A 27 -10.92 31.34 14.53
C PHE A 27 -10.46 30.19 15.43
N LEU A 28 -11.00 30.10 16.65
CA LEU A 28 -10.65 29.02 17.59
C LEU A 28 -11.02 27.64 17.03
N ASN A 29 -12.19 27.48 16.42
CA ASN A 29 -12.61 26.22 15.82
C ASN A 29 -11.72 25.82 14.63
N ALA A 30 -11.35 26.79 13.78
CA ALA A 30 -10.44 26.55 12.66
C ALA A 30 -9.03 26.18 13.14
N PHE A 31 -8.57 26.82 14.22
CA PHE A 31 -7.28 26.52 14.84
C PHE A 31 -7.26 25.12 15.46
N GLU A 32 -8.30 24.75 16.20
CA GLU A 32 -8.44 23.40 16.77
C GLU A 32 -8.51 22.33 15.68
N SER A 33 -9.27 22.59 14.61
CA SER A 33 -9.33 21.71 13.43
C SER A 33 -7.97 21.55 12.75
N ALA A 34 -7.18 22.63 12.67
CA ALA A 34 -5.83 22.58 12.10
C ALA A 34 -4.86 21.80 12.99
N LEU A 35 -4.98 21.89 14.31
CA LEU A 35 -4.20 21.09 15.26
C LEU A 35 -4.54 19.60 15.15
N ASP A 36 -5.83 19.26 15.07
CA ASP A 36 -6.28 17.89 14.89
C ASP A 36 -5.82 17.31 13.55
N SER A 37 -5.96 18.06 12.47
CA SER A 37 -5.46 17.67 11.14
C SER A 37 -3.95 17.41 11.18
N LYS A 38 -3.17 18.26 11.85
CA LYS A 38 -1.73 18.07 12.02
C LYS A 38 -1.42 16.80 12.83
N ARG A 39 -2.15 16.54 13.92
CA ARG A 39 -1.99 15.33 14.74
C ARG A 39 -2.27 14.07 13.92
N GLN A 40 -3.39 14.04 13.21
CA GLN A 40 -3.75 12.93 12.32
C GLN A 40 -2.70 12.71 11.22
N ASN A 41 -2.17 13.79 10.65
CA ASN A 41 -1.12 13.68 9.62
C ASN A 41 0.18 13.09 10.19
N ILE A 42 0.60 13.48 11.40
CA ILE A 42 1.77 12.90 12.07
C ILE A 42 1.55 11.41 12.36
N GLU A 43 0.38 11.04 12.87
CA GLU A 43 0.04 9.64 13.12
C GLU A 43 0.01 8.82 11.83
N PHE A 44 -0.54 9.39 10.75
CA PHE A 44 -0.54 8.79 9.43
C PHE A 44 0.86 8.60 8.87
N ILE A 45 1.76 9.58 9.02
CA ILE A 45 3.16 9.47 8.60
C ILE A 45 3.87 8.38 9.42
N LYS A 46 3.71 8.34 10.74
CA LYS A 46 4.30 7.29 11.60
C LYS A 46 3.77 5.91 11.26
N TYR A 47 2.46 5.79 11.04
CA TYR A 47 1.84 4.56 10.57
C TYR A 47 2.47 4.15 9.25
N LYS A 48 2.54 5.07 8.28
CA LYS A 48 3.13 4.86 6.96
C LYS A 48 4.58 4.41 7.05
N GLU A 49 5.41 5.01 7.90
CA GLU A 49 6.82 4.62 8.09
C GLU A 49 6.95 3.23 8.75
N THR A 50 6.13 2.95 9.75
CA THR A 50 6.16 1.66 10.47
C THR A 50 5.62 0.51 9.61
N MET A 51 4.64 0.80 8.74
CA MET A 51 3.86 -0.19 8.01
C MET A 51 4.30 -0.35 6.55
N LEU A 52 4.77 0.73 5.89
CA LEU A 52 5.31 0.69 4.52
C LEU A 52 6.80 0.33 4.45
N ASN A 53 7.42 -0.13 5.55
CA ASN A 53 8.70 -0.82 5.44
C ASN A 53 8.45 -2.22 4.80
N ILE A 54 8.07 -2.18 3.51
CA ILE A 54 7.72 -3.34 2.70
C ILE A 54 9.03 -4.06 2.41
N ILE A 55 9.27 -5.11 3.18
CA ILE A 55 10.36 -6.04 2.90
C ILE A 55 9.86 -6.97 1.80
N TYR A 56 10.42 -6.80 0.60
CA TYR A 56 10.20 -7.72 -0.51
C TYR A 56 10.88 -9.05 -0.19
N LYS A 57 10.11 -10.13 -0.24
CA LYS A 57 10.60 -11.48 0.03
C LYS A 57 11.15 -12.16 -1.22
N THR A 58 10.76 -11.71 -2.40
CA THR A 58 11.16 -12.28 -3.68
C THR A 58 11.61 -11.19 -4.67
N ILE A 59 12.34 -11.59 -5.72
CA ILE A 59 12.73 -10.71 -6.84
C ILE A 59 11.60 -10.65 -7.90
N ASN A 60 10.43 -11.25 -7.62
CA ASN A 60 9.37 -11.38 -8.59
C ASN A 60 8.74 -10.02 -8.91
N PRO A 61 8.63 -9.60 -10.20
CA PRO A 61 8.01 -8.35 -10.57
C PRO A 61 6.55 -8.21 -10.09
N PHE A 62 5.82 -9.33 -9.96
CA PHE A 62 4.46 -9.33 -9.45
C PHE A 62 4.38 -8.88 -7.99
N GLU A 63 5.42 -9.09 -7.19
CA GLU A 63 5.44 -8.62 -5.80
C GLU A 63 5.51 -7.10 -5.71
N LYS A 64 6.29 -6.46 -6.59
CA LYS A 64 6.34 -5.00 -6.71
C LYS A 64 5.00 -4.40 -7.15
N GLN A 65 4.33 -5.03 -8.12
CA GLN A 65 3.01 -4.59 -8.58
C GLN A 65 1.94 -4.81 -7.52
N ALA A 66 1.97 -5.94 -6.82
CA ALA A 66 1.04 -6.22 -5.74
C ALA A 66 1.20 -5.22 -4.58
N ALA A 67 2.43 -4.81 -4.27
CA ALA A 67 2.72 -3.85 -3.21
C ALA A 67 2.15 -2.45 -3.47
N SER A 68 1.93 -2.05 -4.73
CA SER A 68 1.31 -0.76 -5.06
C SER A 68 -0.22 -0.78 -4.99
N ILE A 69 -0.85 -1.96 -5.03
CA ILE A 69 -2.31 -2.11 -5.11
C ILE A 69 -2.89 -2.63 -3.79
N LEU A 70 -2.21 -3.56 -3.12
CA LEU A 70 -2.74 -4.30 -1.98
C LEU A 70 -2.45 -3.61 -0.64
N THR A 71 -3.35 -3.82 0.32
CA THR A 71 -3.06 -3.53 1.74
C THR A 71 -1.96 -4.45 2.26
N ILE A 72 -1.26 -4.06 3.32
CA ILE A 72 -0.12 -4.83 3.85
C ILE A 72 -0.51 -6.25 4.26
N TYR A 73 -1.71 -6.43 4.83
CA TYR A 73 -2.22 -7.76 5.17
C TYR A 73 -2.36 -8.63 3.91
N ALA A 74 -2.99 -8.09 2.86
CA ALA A 74 -3.15 -8.78 1.59
C ALA A 74 -1.80 -9.03 0.90
N LEU A 75 -0.85 -8.08 0.97
CA LEU A 75 0.50 -8.24 0.44
C LEU A 75 1.26 -9.37 1.15
N LYS A 76 1.20 -9.45 2.49
CA LYS A 76 1.83 -10.55 3.25
C LYS A 76 1.27 -11.92 2.84
N LYS A 77 -0.06 -12.02 2.71
CA LYS A 77 -0.72 -13.26 2.26
C LYS A 77 -0.34 -13.62 0.83
N PHE A 78 -0.27 -12.62 -0.05
CA PHE A 78 0.19 -12.79 -1.43
C PHE A 78 1.65 -13.30 -1.48
N GLN A 79 2.56 -12.69 -0.73
CA GLN A 79 3.95 -13.11 -0.64
C GLN A 79 4.09 -14.58 -0.20
N GLU A 80 3.30 -15.02 0.80
CA GLU A 80 3.30 -16.41 1.25
C GLU A 80 2.82 -17.39 0.17
N GLN A 81 1.75 -17.03 -0.54
CA GLN A 81 1.24 -17.84 -1.64
C GLN A 81 2.22 -17.88 -2.82
N LEU A 82 2.85 -16.74 -3.12
CA LEU A 82 3.84 -16.63 -4.18
C LEU A 82 5.06 -17.52 -3.90
N LEU A 83 5.59 -17.49 -2.67
CA LEU A 83 6.66 -18.38 -2.25
C LEU A 83 6.25 -19.85 -2.37
N LYS A 84 5.07 -20.22 -1.88
CA LYS A 84 4.55 -21.60 -2.01
C LYS A 84 4.40 -22.03 -3.47
N SER A 85 3.99 -21.12 -4.36
CA SER A 85 3.87 -21.41 -5.79
C SER A 85 5.21 -21.65 -6.46
N SER A 86 6.26 -20.95 -6.02
CA SER A 86 7.61 -21.11 -6.57
C SER A 86 8.23 -22.49 -6.28
N CYS A 87 7.68 -23.22 -5.30
CA CYS A 87 8.10 -24.57 -4.96
C CYS A 87 7.61 -25.65 -5.95
N TYR A 88 6.82 -25.28 -6.96
CA TYR A 88 6.32 -26.22 -7.97
C TYR A 88 7.07 -26.07 -9.30
N LYS A 89 7.49 -27.20 -9.86
CA LYS A 89 7.97 -27.33 -11.23
C LYS A 89 6.85 -27.94 -12.07
N ILE A 90 6.54 -27.30 -13.19
CA ILE A 90 5.51 -27.74 -14.12
C ILE A 90 6.19 -28.17 -15.42
N LEU A 91 5.93 -29.40 -15.85
CA LEU A 91 6.36 -29.95 -17.14
C LEU A 91 5.13 -30.27 -17.98
N ILE A 92 5.16 -29.93 -19.26
CA ILE A 92 4.09 -30.26 -20.20
C ILE A 92 4.40 -31.64 -20.77
N LEU A 93 3.53 -32.63 -20.56
CA LEU A 93 3.76 -34.01 -21.00
C LEU A 93 3.26 -34.29 -22.40
N GLN A 94 2.12 -33.71 -22.78
CA GLN A 94 1.56 -33.86 -24.12
C GLN A 94 0.84 -32.58 -24.53
N GLY A 95 1.17 -32.11 -25.73
CA GLY A 95 0.47 -31.01 -26.40
C GLY A 95 -0.43 -31.55 -27.49
N THR A 96 -1.59 -30.91 -27.64
CA THR A 96 -2.38 -30.87 -28.88
C THR A 96 -3.04 -32.18 -29.32
N GLU A 97 -3.82 -32.81 -28.45
CA GLU A 97 -5.01 -33.53 -28.90
C GLU A 97 -6.27 -32.81 -28.37
N LEU A 98 -6.85 -32.00 -29.27
CA LEU A 98 -8.22 -31.46 -29.26
C LEU A 98 -8.81 -30.98 -27.91
N ASN A 99 -8.08 -30.13 -27.18
CA ASN A 99 -8.53 -29.31 -26.03
C ASN A 99 -8.07 -29.77 -24.63
N LEU A 100 -7.29 -30.84 -24.53
CA LEU A 100 -6.71 -31.27 -23.24
C LEU A 100 -5.23 -30.90 -23.15
N LYS A 101 -4.85 -30.19 -22.08
CA LYS A 101 -3.44 -29.97 -21.71
C LYS A 101 -3.11 -30.78 -20.47
N VAL A 102 -2.12 -31.65 -20.59
CA VAL A 102 -1.66 -32.51 -19.48
C VAL A 102 -0.37 -31.95 -18.91
N PHE A 103 -0.40 -31.61 -17.63
CA PHE A 103 0.73 -31.07 -16.88
C PHE A 103 1.21 -32.06 -15.83
N HIS A 104 2.52 -32.29 -15.78
CA HIS A 104 3.17 -32.97 -14.68
C HIS A 104 3.70 -31.91 -13.70
N VAL A 105 3.09 -31.87 -12.52
CA VAL A 105 3.41 -30.91 -11.47
C VAL A 105 4.18 -31.65 -10.38
N THR A 106 5.42 -31.24 -10.15
CA THR A 106 6.26 -31.74 -9.06
C THR A 106 6.55 -30.64 -8.07
N ARG A 107 6.57 -30.96 -6.77
CA ARG A 107 7.04 -30.05 -5.73
C ARG A 107 8.48 -30.42 -5.38
N PHE A 108 9.37 -29.43 -5.27
CA PHE A 108 10.80 -29.68 -5.08
C PHE A 108 11.14 -30.54 -3.84
N GLU A 109 10.28 -30.55 -2.82
CA GLU A 109 10.48 -31.29 -1.57
C GLU A 109 9.97 -32.74 -1.61
N THR A 110 9.13 -33.10 -2.57
CA THR A 110 8.51 -34.43 -2.65
C THR A 110 8.86 -35.11 -3.95
N SER A 111 9.34 -36.35 -3.87
CA SER A 111 9.60 -37.20 -5.03
C SER A 111 8.32 -37.64 -5.77
N SER A 112 7.15 -37.43 -5.18
CA SER A 112 5.84 -37.69 -5.82
C SER A 112 5.38 -36.50 -6.67
N GLY A 113 5.22 -36.73 -7.97
CA GLY A 113 4.57 -35.83 -8.90
C GLY A 113 3.07 -36.09 -9.00
N ARG A 114 2.31 -35.09 -9.47
CA ARG A 114 0.89 -35.23 -9.82
C ARG A 114 0.72 -34.92 -11.30
N ILE A 115 -0.16 -35.66 -11.96
CA ILE A 115 -0.61 -35.38 -13.32
C ILE A 115 -1.92 -34.60 -13.20
N VAL A 116 -2.00 -33.45 -13.85
CA VAL A 116 -3.18 -32.58 -13.87
C VAL A 116 -3.61 -32.40 -15.32
N GLU A 117 -4.88 -32.69 -15.58
CA GLU A 117 -5.52 -32.50 -16.87
C GLU A 117 -6.35 -31.22 -16.82
N TYR A 118 -6.15 -30.34 -17.81
CA TYR A 118 -6.90 -29.10 -17.93
C TYR A 118 -7.66 -29.08 -19.26
N ASN A 119 -8.97 -28.89 -19.19
CA ASN A 119 -9.86 -28.80 -20.34
C ASN A 119 -10.06 -27.33 -20.72
N LEU A 120 -9.75 -26.99 -21.97
CA LEU A 120 -9.83 -25.62 -22.48
C LEU A 120 -11.28 -25.16 -22.79
N LEU A 121 -12.27 -26.05 -22.64
CA LEU A 121 -13.69 -25.76 -22.92
C LEU A 121 -14.49 -25.24 -21.71
N ASP A 122 -13.88 -25.18 -20.52
CA ASP A 122 -14.55 -24.80 -19.26
C ASP A 122 -14.36 -23.31 -18.85
N GLU A 123 -13.88 -22.44 -19.76
CA GLU A 123 -13.88 -20.96 -19.63
C GLU A 123 -15.07 -20.33 -20.35
#